data_AF-A0A1A2TPT9-F1
#
_entry.id   AF-A0A1A2TPT9-F1
#
_cell.length_a   1.000
_cell.length_b   1.000
_cell.length_c   1.000
_cell.angle_alpha   90.00
_cell.angle_beta   90.00
_cell.angle_gamma   90.00
#
_symmetry.space_group_name_H-M   'P 1'
#
loop_
_entity.id
_entity.type
_entity.pdbx_description
1 polymer ?
#
loop_
_entity_poly.entity_id
_entity_poly.type
_entity_poly.pdbx_seq_one_letter_code
_entity_poly.pdbx_strand_id
1 'polypeptide(L)'
;MTFAESGQGNCESDVQRPESDDYDLLTFGEVAARLSEELSAETAELDRLRRETRSDPNLLRRHEERIALLKTVANRYREEQQTNDNFSRRFGSLRGAGGDRPQWR
;
A
#
# COMPACT_ATOMS: atom_id res chain seq x y z
N MET A 1 -5.70 -58.51 5.90
CA MET A 1 -6.38 -57.23 5.61
C MET A 1 -5.44 -56.12 6.01
N THR A 2 -4.84 -55.49 5.00
CA THR A 2 -3.80 -54.48 5.12
C THR A 2 -4.49 -53.13 4.94
N PHE A 3 -4.43 -52.25 5.95
CA PHE A 3 -4.89 -50.87 5.81
C PHE A 3 -3.68 -50.00 5.51
N ALA A 4 -3.57 -49.60 4.25
CA ALA A 4 -2.76 -48.47 3.83
C ALA A 4 -3.71 -47.28 3.71
N GLU A 5 -3.54 -46.27 4.57
CA GLU A 5 -4.08 -44.93 4.33
C GLU A 5 -2.92 -43.95 4.38
N SER A 6 -2.33 -43.74 3.20
CA SER A 6 -1.43 -42.64 2.91
C SER A 6 -2.26 -41.36 2.88
N GLY A 7 -2.33 -40.67 4.02
CA GLY A 7 -2.84 -39.30 4.10
C GLY A 7 -1.81 -38.32 3.55
N GLN A 8 -1.76 -38.16 2.23
CA GLN A 8 -1.07 -37.04 1.60
C GLN A 8 -1.85 -35.75 1.89
N GLY A 9 -1.47 -35.06 2.96
CA GLY A 9 -1.83 -33.66 3.18
C GLY A 9 -0.77 -32.76 2.55
N ASN A 10 -0.91 -32.46 1.26
CA ASN A 10 -0.08 -31.45 0.58
C ASN A 10 -0.98 -30.34 0.04
N CYS A 11 -1.01 -29.21 0.74
CA CYS A 11 -1.06 -27.87 0.15
C CYS A 11 -0.97 -26.80 1.25
N GLU A 12 0.09 -26.86 2.07
CA GLU A 12 0.68 -25.60 2.55
C GLU A 12 1.08 -24.86 1.29
N SER A 13 0.33 -23.81 0.94
CA SER A 13 0.72 -22.90 -0.11
C SER A 13 1.97 -22.20 0.43
N ASP A 14 3.12 -22.72 0.00
CA ASP A 14 4.42 -22.11 0.14
C ASP A 14 4.32 -20.73 -0.52
N VAL A 15 3.85 -19.74 0.25
CA VAL A 15 4.02 -18.33 -0.07
C VAL A 15 5.50 -18.08 0.16
N GLN A 16 6.28 -18.53 -0.83
CA GLN A 16 7.71 -18.38 -0.89
C GLN A 16 7.96 -16.88 -0.82
N ARG A 17 8.35 -16.41 0.37
CA ARG A 17 8.66 -14.99 0.61
C ARG A 17 9.73 -14.63 -0.42
N PRO A 18 9.47 -13.68 -1.33
CA PRO A 18 10.48 -13.27 -2.29
C PRO A 18 11.75 -12.89 -1.53
N GLU A 19 12.89 -13.48 -1.92
CA GLU A 19 14.19 -13.09 -1.36
C GLU A 19 14.44 -11.62 -1.72
N SER A 20 14.54 -10.80 -0.68
CA SER A 20 14.90 -9.37 -0.72
C SER A 20 14.15 -8.53 -1.76
N ASP A 21 12.84 -8.31 -1.56
CA ASP A 21 12.32 -6.99 -1.91
C ASP A 21 12.82 -6.02 -0.83
N ASP A 22 13.88 -5.29 -1.14
CA ASP A 22 14.31 -4.13 -0.36
C ASP A 22 13.23 -3.05 -0.50
N TYR A 23 12.15 -3.18 0.26
CA TYR A 23 11.10 -2.19 0.28
C TYR A 23 11.65 -0.91 0.92
N ASP A 24 11.84 0.13 0.12
CA ASP A 24 12.08 1.47 0.62
C ASP A 24 10.91 1.86 1.54
N LEU A 25 11.18 1.94 2.85
CA LEU A 25 10.19 2.37 3.83
C LEU A 25 9.95 3.87 3.63
N LEU A 26 8.87 4.17 2.90
CA LEU A 26 8.45 5.54 2.65
C LEU A 26 7.86 6.18 3.91
N THR A 27 8.22 7.43 4.15
CA THR A 27 7.53 8.28 5.12
C THR A 27 6.11 8.61 4.65
N PHE A 28 5.23 9.06 5.57
CA PHE A 28 3.86 9.45 5.22
C PHE A 28 3.79 10.46 4.05
N GLY A 29 4.74 11.42 4.01
CA GLY A 29 4.80 12.41 2.93
C GLY A 29 5.20 11.78 1.59
N GLU A 30 6.15 10.83 1.60
CA GLU A 30 6.58 10.12 0.40
C GLU A 30 5.51 9.16 -0.11
N VAL A 31 4.77 8.49 0.78
CA VAL A 31 3.60 7.68 0.40
C VAL A 31 2.52 8.56 -0.26
N ALA A 32 2.23 9.73 0.31
CA ALA A 32 1.26 10.66 -0.27
C ALA A 32 1.68 11.14 -1.66
N ALA A 33 2.97 11.45 -1.85
CA ALA A 33 3.52 11.83 -3.15
C ALA A 33 3.38 10.68 -4.16
N ARG A 34 3.79 9.46 -3.78
CA ARG A 34 3.70 8.27 -4.65
C ARG A 34 2.25 7.95 -5.03
N LEU A 35 1.32 8.01 -4.08
CA LEU A 35 -0.11 7.81 -4.34
C LEU A 35 -0.67 8.87 -5.31
N SER A 36 -0.23 10.13 -5.18
CA SER A 36 -0.65 11.21 -6.07
C SER A 36 -0.13 11.02 -7.50
N GLU A 37 1.12 10.58 -7.65
CA GLU A 37 1.71 10.25 -8.95
C GLU A 37 0.95 9.10 -9.61
N GLU A 38 0.70 8.03 -8.86
CA GLU A 38 0.01 6.85 -9.37
C GLU A 38 -1.43 7.16 -9.77
N LEU A 39 -2.16 7.93 -8.96
CA LEU A 39 -3.52 8.36 -9.30
C LEU A 39 -3.54 9.24 -10.55
N SER A 40 -2.54 10.11 -10.72
CA SER A 40 -2.41 10.96 -11.91
C SER A 40 -2.14 10.12 -13.16
N ALA A 41 -1.24 9.14 -13.07
CA ALA A 41 -0.95 8.21 -14.16
C ALA A 41 -2.19 7.39 -14.56
N GLU A 42 -2.89 6.83 -13.57
CA GLU A 42 -4.08 6.01 -13.80
C GLU A 42 -5.22 6.82 -14.42
N THR A 43 -5.40 8.08 -13.98
CA THR A 43 -6.41 8.99 -14.55
C THR A 43 -6.06 9.37 -15.99
N ALA A 44 -4.79 9.64 -16.27
CA ALA A 44 -4.33 9.95 -17.63
C ALA A 44 -4.55 8.78 -18.59
N GLU A 45 -4.32 7.54 -18.13
CA GLU A 45 -4.58 6.34 -18.93
C GLU A 45 -6.08 6.12 -19.15
N LEU A 46 -6.91 6.33 -18.13
CA LEU A 46 -8.37 6.27 -18.30
C LEU A 46 -8.86 7.31 -19.33
N ASP A 47 -8.35 8.54 -19.28
CA ASP A 47 -8.70 9.59 -20.23
C ASP A 47 -8.21 9.28 -21.65
N ARG A 48 -7.03 8.65 -21.78
CA ARG A 48 -6.53 8.15 -23.06
C ARG A 48 -7.46 7.09 -23.62
N LEU A 49 -7.81 6.07 -22.82
CA LEU A 49 -8.74 5.02 -23.21
C LEU A 49 -10.10 5.61 -23.59
N ARG A 50 -10.64 6.59 -22.87
CA ARG A 50 -11.93 7.22 -23.24
C ARG A 50 -11.92 7.94 -24.58
N ARG A 51 -10.75 8.39 -25.06
CA ARG A 51 -10.60 9.06 -26.36
C ARG A 51 -10.46 8.08 -27.53
N GLU A 52 -10.14 6.82 -27.27
CA GLU A 52 -10.06 5.80 -28.31
C GLU A 52 -11.47 5.43 -28.80
N THR A 53 -11.67 5.34 -30.11
CA THR A 53 -13.00 5.11 -30.73
C THR A 53 -13.55 3.71 -30.46
N ARG A 54 -12.70 2.77 -30.03
CA ARG A 54 -13.07 1.37 -29.77
C ARG A 54 -12.44 0.84 -28.49
N SER A 55 -12.72 1.51 -27.39
CA SER A 55 -12.17 1.15 -26.08
C SER A 55 -12.94 0.00 -25.46
N ASP A 56 -12.20 -0.93 -24.85
CA ASP A 56 -12.81 -2.05 -24.14
C ASP A 56 -13.49 -1.53 -22.85
N PRO A 57 -14.82 -1.71 -22.71
CA PRO A 57 -15.54 -1.30 -21.50
C PRO A 57 -15.03 -2.00 -20.23
N ASN A 58 -14.46 -3.20 -20.33
CA ASN A 58 -13.89 -3.89 -19.17
C ASN A 58 -12.58 -3.24 -18.71
N LEU A 59 -11.74 -2.77 -19.64
CA LEU A 59 -10.53 -2.03 -19.31
C LEU A 59 -10.88 -0.69 -18.67
N LEU A 60 -11.83 0.05 -19.25
CA LEU A 60 -12.33 1.30 -18.67
C LEU A 60 -12.80 1.10 -17.22
N ARG A 61 -13.65 0.09 -16.97
CA ARG A 61 -14.13 -0.24 -15.62
C ARG A 61 -12.98 -0.57 -14.66
N ARG A 62 -11.98 -1.34 -15.12
CA ARG A 62 -10.83 -1.71 -14.29
C ARG A 62 -10.03 -0.48 -13.85
N HIS A 63 -9.79 0.45 -14.75
CA HIS A 63 -9.10 1.71 -14.42
C HIS A 63 -9.93 2.57 -13.47
N GLU A 64 -11.25 2.66 -13.67
CA GLU A 64 -12.16 3.37 -12.76
C GLU A 64 -12.15 2.78 -11.34
N GLU A 65 -12.20 1.45 -11.22
CA GLU A 65 -12.11 0.73 -9.93
C GLU A 65 -10.76 0.96 -9.25
N ARG A 66 -9.66 0.93 -10.01
CA ARG A 66 -8.31 1.23 -9.49
C ARG A 66 -8.21 2.66 -8.98
N ILE A 67 -8.72 3.64 -9.72
CA ILE A 67 -8.76 5.04 -9.27
C ILE A 67 -9.59 5.19 -7.99
N ALA A 68 -10.75 4.51 -7.90
CA ALA A 68 -11.59 4.56 -6.70
C ALA A 68 -10.87 3.99 -5.47
N LEU A 69 -10.14 2.88 -5.65
CA LEU A 69 -9.31 2.29 -4.59
C LEU A 69 -8.19 3.24 -4.16
N LEU A 70 -7.43 3.79 -5.12
CA LEU A 70 -6.34 4.72 -4.84
C LEU A 70 -6.83 5.97 -4.11
N LYS A 71 -7.99 6.51 -4.49
CA LYS A 71 -8.63 7.64 -3.79
C LYS A 71 -8.98 7.30 -2.34
N THR A 72 -9.53 6.11 -2.11
CA THR A 72 -9.90 5.65 -0.76
C THR A 72 -8.67 5.53 0.12
N VAL A 73 -7.60 4.92 -0.40
CA VAL A 73 -6.33 4.76 0.32
C VAL A 73 -5.69 6.13 0.58
N ALA A 74 -5.65 7.02 -0.41
CA ALA A 74 -5.11 8.37 -0.26
C ALA A 74 -5.86 9.18 0.80
N ASN A 75 -7.20 9.07 0.86
CA ASN A 75 -7.98 9.76 1.88
C ASN A 75 -7.67 9.23 3.29
N ARG A 76 -7.59 7.92 3.46
CA ARG A 76 -7.20 7.30 4.74
C ARG A 76 -5.82 7.76 5.17
N TYR A 77 -4.83 7.74 4.28
CA TYR A 77 -3.48 8.21 4.59
C TYR A 77 -3.44 9.69 5.00
N ARG A 78 -4.28 10.52 4.38
CA ARG A 78 -4.42 11.93 4.75
C ARG A 78 -4.98 12.11 6.17
N GLU A 79 -5.98 11.31 6.55
CA GLU A 79 -6.54 11.31 7.91
C GLU A 79 -5.52 10.84 8.96
N GLU A 80 -4.75 9.80 8.64
CA GLU A 80 -3.67 9.28 9.49
C GLU A 80 -2.54 10.32 9.65
N GLN A 81 -2.15 11.01 8.56
CA GLN A 81 -1.16 12.08 8.61
C GLN A 81 -1.62 13.25 9.49
N GLN A 82 -2.87 13.70 9.35
CA GLN A 82 -3.43 14.76 10.20
C GLN A 82 -3.46 14.37 11.67
N THR A 83 -3.81 13.12 11.96
CA THR A 83 -3.80 12.58 13.33
C THR A 83 -2.39 12.59 13.91
N ASN A 84 -1.40 12.17 13.12
CA ASN A 84 0.00 12.20 13.51
C ASN A 84 0.54 13.62 13.72
N ASP A 85 0.15 14.57 12.87
CA ASP A 85 0.51 15.99 13.01
C ASP A 85 -0.09 16.60 14.28
N ASN A 86 -1.36 16.29 14.58
CA ASN A 86 -2.03 16.74 15.80
C ASN A 86 -1.38 16.14 17.05
N PHE A 87 -1.00 14.87 17.02
CA PHE A 87 -0.24 14.23 18.09
C PHE A 87 1.10 14.92 18.31
N SER A 88 1.87 15.13 17.22
CA SER A 88 3.19 15.78 17.27
C SER A 88 3.11 17.22 17.78
N ARG A 89 2.04 17.96 17.46
CA ARG A 89 1.80 19.31 18.01
C ARG A 89 1.49 19.28 19.51
N ARG A 90 0.71 18.30 19.96
CA ARG A 90 0.26 18.21 21.36
C ARG A 90 1.33 17.68 22.31
N PHE A 91 2.13 16.71 21.87
CA PHE A 91 3.11 16.02 22.72
C PHE A 91 4.57 16.33 22.35
N GLY A 92 4.79 17.14 21.31
CA GLY A 92 6.11 17.39 20.75
C GLY A 92 6.53 16.30 19.75
N SER A 93 7.51 16.63 18.90
CA SER A 93 8.09 15.66 17.97
C SER A 93 9.11 14.78 18.70
N LEU A 94 9.00 13.45 18.54
CA LEU A 94 10.00 12.49 19.04
C LEU A 94 11.40 12.67 18.40
N ARG A 95 11.54 13.53 17.37
CA ARG A 95 12.83 13.86 16.73
C ARG A 95 13.81 14.64 17.63
N GLY A 96 13.44 15.00 18.86
CA GLY A 96 14.29 15.76 19.79
C GLY A 96 15.06 14.96 20.84
N ALA A 97 14.80 13.67 21.05
CA ALA A 97 15.44 12.91 22.14
C ALA A 97 16.74 12.23 21.69
N GLY A 98 17.70 13.01 21.20
CA GLY A 98 19.04 12.53 20.82
C GLY A 98 20.01 12.32 21.98
N GLY A 99 19.56 12.35 23.24
CA GLY A 99 20.47 12.42 24.39
C GLY A 99 20.28 11.38 25.51
N ASP A 100 19.13 10.71 25.61
CA ASP A 100 18.87 9.85 26.77
C ASP A 100 18.17 8.56 26.33
N ARG A 101 18.96 7.64 25.79
CA ARG A 101 18.52 6.24 25.60
C ARG A 101 18.62 5.55 26.96
N PRO A 102 17.57 4.88 27.46
CA PRO A 102 17.66 4.13 28.71
C PRO A 102 18.74 3.06 28.57
N GLN A 103 19.78 3.18 29.39
CA GLN A 103 20.76 2.12 29.60
C GLN A 103 20.06 1.03 30.43
N TRP A 104 19.52 0.01 29.76
CA TRP A 104 19.07 -1.18 30.46
C TRP A 104 20.29 -1.83 31.12
N ARG A 105 20.31 -1.81 32.46
CA ARG A 105 21.29 -2.50 33.29
C ARG A 105 20.78 -3.87 33.67
#